data_AF-H7FN49-F1
#
_entry.id   AF-H7FN49-F1
#
_cell.length_a   1.000
_cell.length_b   1.000
_cell.length_c   1.000
_cell.angle_alpha   90.00
_cell.angle_beta   90.00
_cell.angle_gamma   90.00
#
_symmetry.space_group_name_H-M   'P 1'
#
loop_
_entity.id
_entity.type
_entity.pdbx_description
1 polymer ?
#
loop_
_entity_poly.entity_id
_entity_poly.type
_entity_poly.pdbx_seq_one_letter_code
_entity_poly.pdbx_strand_id
1 'polypeptide(L)'
;MKKQTGIWIDSTKAIIVTLEGGKEAITEIQSDLENRVYHDKEGDKGSFFGGQHIDSQKSFDERKKHQINTYLKDVISNVTGADELYIFGPAETKTKLEQKINSEKSTIASKPKSVETSDSMTENQIVAKVKQFYSQKQ
;
A
#
# COMPACT_ATOMS: atom_id res chain seq x y z
N MET A 1 15.48 -12.27 -16.75
CA MET A 1 14.03 -12.56 -16.67
C MET A 1 13.36 -11.28 -16.21
N LYS A 2 12.14 -10.98 -16.66
CA LYS A 2 11.44 -9.76 -16.25
C LYS A 2 10.77 -9.99 -14.90
N LYS A 3 10.97 -9.08 -13.95
CA LYS A 3 10.27 -9.06 -12.67
C LYS A 3 9.00 -8.24 -12.79
N GLN A 4 7.87 -8.93 -12.95
CA GLN A 4 6.56 -8.32 -13.15
C GLN A 4 5.86 -8.21 -11.81
N THR A 5 5.47 -7.01 -11.40
CA THR A 5 4.90 -6.79 -10.08
C THR A 5 3.54 -6.09 -10.18
N GLY A 6 2.51 -6.73 -9.63
CA GLY A 6 1.19 -6.14 -9.42
C GLY A 6 1.04 -5.63 -8.00
N ILE A 7 0.46 -4.45 -7.83
CA ILE A 7 0.07 -3.87 -6.55
C ILE A 7 -1.43 -3.69 -6.58
N TRP A 8 -2.12 -4.38 -5.68
CA TRP A 8 -3.47 -4.00 -5.28
C TRP A 8 -3.38 -3.14 -4.03
N ILE A 9 -3.98 -1.95 -4.03
CA ILE A 9 -3.94 -1.03 -2.89
C ILE A 9 -5.33 -0.52 -2.53
N ASP A 10 -5.65 -0.64 -1.24
CA ASP A 10 -6.86 -0.11 -0.60
C ASP A 10 -6.46 0.93 0.47
N SER A 11 -7.47 1.53 1.10
CA SER A 11 -7.31 2.34 2.31
C SER A 11 -6.88 1.50 3.51
N THR A 12 -7.23 0.21 3.54
CA THR A 12 -6.98 -0.69 4.68
C THR A 12 -5.71 -1.53 4.52
N LYS A 13 -5.42 -2.03 3.31
CA LYS A 13 -4.23 -2.86 3.05
C LYS A 13 -3.80 -2.86 1.59
N ALA A 14 -2.58 -3.30 1.35
CA ALA A 14 -1.96 -3.45 0.05
C ALA A 14 -1.48 -4.88 -0.10
N ILE A 15 -1.69 -5.44 -1.28
CA ILE A 15 -1.22 -6.77 -1.65
C ILE A 15 -0.33 -6.61 -2.87
N ILE A 16 0.92 -7.01 -2.72
CA ILE A 16 1.94 -6.97 -3.76
C ILE A 16 2.12 -8.40 -4.27
N VAL A 17 1.97 -8.60 -5.57
CA VAL A 17 2.16 -9.87 -6.25
C VAL A 17 3.33 -9.72 -7.21
N THR A 18 4.42 -10.43 -6.94
CA THR A 18 5.60 -10.47 -7.80
C THR A 18 5.61 -11.76 -8.59
N LEU A 19 5.73 -11.66 -9.91
CA LEU A 19 5.88 -12.77 -10.84
C LEU A 19 7.30 -12.72 -11.42
N GLU A 20 8.09 -13.75 -11.13
CA GLU A 20 9.47 -13.89 -11.62
C GLU A 20 9.75 -15.33 -12.05
N GLY A 21 10.03 -15.53 -13.34
CA GLY A 21 10.51 -16.83 -13.85
C GLY A 21 9.59 -18.03 -13.58
N GLY A 22 8.28 -17.80 -13.44
CA GLY A 22 7.28 -18.84 -13.10
C GLY A 22 7.01 -19.02 -11.61
N LYS A 23 7.65 -18.23 -10.73
CA LYS A 23 7.32 -18.16 -9.31
C LYS A 23 6.51 -16.90 -9.02
N GLU A 24 5.48 -17.07 -8.20
CA GLU A 24 4.71 -15.97 -7.62
C GLU A 24 5.08 -15.78 -6.14
N ALA A 25 5.34 -14.54 -5.76
CA ALA A 25 5.52 -14.14 -4.37
C ALA A 25 4.44 -13.12 -4.02
N ILE A 26 3.75 -13.34 -2.90
CA ILE A 26 2.68 -12.48 -2.44
C ILE A 26 3.13 -11.85 -1.11
N THR A 27 3.01 -10.53 -1.03
CA THR A 27 3.34 -9.75 0.17
C THR A 27 2.13 -8.89 0.53
N GLU A 28 1.57 -9.11 1.71
CA GLU A 28 0.53 -8.24 2.27
C GLU A 28 1.18 -7.17 3.17
N ILE A 29 0.76 -5.92 2.98
CA ILE A 29 1.14 -4.76 3.81
C ILE A 29 -0.15 -4.16 4.35
N GLN A 30 -0.35 -4.18 5.66
CA GLN A 30 -1.52 -3.54 6.28
C GLN A 30 -1.28 -2.06 6.53
N SER A 31 -2.33 -1.24 6.42
CA SER A 31 -2.23 0.17 6.72
C SER A 31 -2.27 0.39 8.24
N ASP A 32 -1.35 1.20 8.77
CA ASP A 32 -1.31 1.57 10.20
C ASP A 32 -2.49 2.47 10.63
N LEU A 33 -3.43 2.75 9.71
CA LEU A 33 -4.60 3.60 9.95
C LEU A 33 -5.55 2.97 10.99
N GLU A 34 -5.56 1.64 11.14
CA GLU A 34 -6.38 0.92 12.12
C GLU A 34 -5.56 0.25 13.24
N ASN A 35 -4.29 -0.06 13.02
CA ASN A 35 -3.57 -1.04 13.85
C ASN A 35 -3.00 -0.49 15.17
N ARG A 36 -3.10 0.81 15.44
CA ARG A 36 -2.60 1.40 16.70
C ARG A 36 -3.53 1.23 17.91
N VAL A 37 -4.60 0.45 17.79
CA VAL A 37 -5.49 0.13 18.92
C VAL A 37 -5.02 -1.12 19.70
N TYR A 38 -4.09 -1.93 19.19
CA TYR A 38 -3.72 -3.20 19.83
C TYR A 38 -2.22 -3.53 19.80
N HIS A 39 -1.38 -2.69 20.41
CA HIS A 39 -0.19 -3.18 21.11
C HIS A 39 0.34 -2.12 22.08
N ASP A 40 -0.30 -2.03 23.24
CA ASP A 40 0.37 -1.61 24.49
C ASP A 40 -0.49 -2.08 25.67
N LYS A 41 -0.54 -3.41 25.84
CA LYS A 41 -0.92 -4.02 27.11
C LYS A 41 0.22 -4.93 27.53
N GLU A 42 1.23 -4.35 28.18
CA GLU A 42 1.66 -4.84 29.49
C GLU A 42 2.57 -3.85 30.24
N GLY A 43 2.08 -3.36 31.39
CA GLY A 43 2.82 -2.64 32.43
C GLY A 43 3.05 -1.14 32.16
N ASP A 44 2.81 -0.19 33.05
CA ASP A 44 2.63 -0.21 34.50
C ASP A 44 2.29 1.26 34.91
N LYS A 45 1.45 1.43 35.96
CA LYS A 45 1.31 2.64 36.81
C LYS A 45 0.72 3.96 36.23
N GLY A 46 -0.53 4.21 36.62
CA GLY A 46 -0.86 5.27 37.59
C GLY A 46 -0.81 6.76 37.17
N SER A 47 -2.00 7.37 37.06
CA SER A 47 -2.38 8.80 37.25
C SER A 47 -3.38 9.18 36.15
N PHE A 48 -4.66 9.41 36.45
CA PHE A 48 -5.23 10.68 36.96
C PHE A 48 -4.78 11.92 36.17
N PHE A 49 -5.67 12.91 36.07
CA PHE A 49 -5.61 14.12 35.23
C PHE A 49 -6.14 13.90 33.80
N GLY A 50 -7.20 14.55 33.35
CA GLY A 50 -7.63 15.92 33.65
C GLY A 50 -7.83 16.58 32.29
N GLY A 51 -8.99 17.21 32.09
CA GLY A 51 -9.51 17.60 30.78
C GLY A 51 -8.51 18.29 29.85
N GLN A 52 -8.57 17.91 28.58
CA GLN A 52 -8.14 18.74 27.47
C GLN A 52 -8.98 18.36 26.25
N HIS A 53 -10.12 19.07 26.11
CA HIS A 53 -10.72 19.36 24.80
C HIS A 53 -9.69 20.20 24.03
N ILE A 54 -8.62 19.56 23.55
CA ILE A 54 -7.74 20.15 22.54
C ILE A 54 -8.46 19.98 21.23
N ASP A 55 -8.54 21.04 20.43
CA ASP A 55 -8.89 21.10 19.01
C ASP A 55 -8.51 19.85 18.20
N SER A 56 -9.29 18.77 18.35
CA SER A 56 -8.88 17.42 17.96
C SER A 56 -9.07 17.14 16.48
N GLN A 57 -9.73 18.04 15.74
CA GLN A 57 -10.00 17.86 14.32
C GLN A 57 -8.74 18.03 13.47
N LYS A 58 -7.95 19.10 13.70
CA LYS A 58 -6.77 19.43 12.87
C LYS A 58 -5.62 18.44 13.07
N SER A 59 -5.35 18.05 14.32
CA SER A 59 -4.27 17.11 14.64
C SER A 59 -4.56 15.69 14.16
N PHE A 60 -5.83 15.31 14.04
CA PHE A 60 -6.24 14.00 13.54
C PHE A 60 -5.99 13.87 12.03
N ASP A 61 -6.31 14.91 11.26
CA ASP A 61 -6.12 14.92 9.81
C ASP A 61 -4.63 14.87 9.41
N GLU A 62 -3.75 15.54 10.15
CA GLU A 62 -2.31 15.50 9.90
C GLU A 62 -1.71 14.12 10.15
N ARG A 63 -2.09 13.46 11.26
CA ARG A 63 -1.66 12.09 11.56
C ARG A 63 -2.09 11.10 10.49
N LYS A 64 -3.34 11.19 10.03
CA LYS A 64 -3.88 10.35 8.97
C LYS A 64 -3.11 10.53 7.65
N LYS A 65 -2.77 11.76 7.29
CA LYS A 65 -1.93 12.06 6.11
C LYS A 65 -0.55 11.45 6.24
N HIS A 66 0.09 11.57 7.41
CA HIS A 66 1.40 10.97 7.65
C HIS A 66 1.36 9.44 7.55
N GLN A 67 0.37 8.79 8.15
CA GLN A 67 0.19 7.34 8.09
C GLN A 67 0.00 6.84 6.65
N ILE A 68 -0.87 7.49 5.87
CA ILE A 68 -1.04 7.16 4.45
C ILE A 68 0.29 7.31 3.70
N ASN A 69 1.03 8.39 3.98
CA ASN A 69 2.28 8.66 3.28
C ASN A 69 3.37 7.63 3.60
N THR A 70 3.47 7.19 4.86
CA THR A 70 4.38 6.12 5.29
C THR A 70 3.99 4.80 4.64
N TYR A 71 2.71 4.44 4.69
CA TYR A 71 2.18 3.23 4.08
C TYR A 71 2.45 3.18 2.57
N LEU A 72 2.22 4.28 1.85
CA LEU A 72 2.56 4.39 0.42
C LEU A 72 4.06 4.20 0.19
N LYS A 73 4.90 4.74 1.08
CA LYS A 73 6.36 4.61 0.99
C LYS A 73 6.81 3.16 1.19
N ASP A 74 6.22 2.44 2.15
CA ASP A 74 6.53 1.03 2.39
C ASP A 74 6.16 0.15 1.19
N VAL A 75 4.99 0.41 0.58
CA VAL A 75 4.57 -0.26 -0.66
C VAL A 75 5.58 0.01 -1.79
N ILE A 76 6.00 1.27 -1.95
CA ILE A 76 7.01 1.67 -2.95
C ILE A 76 8.33 0.96 -2.71
N SER A 77 8.85 0.96 -1.47
CA SER A 77 10.12 0.33 -1.13
C SER A 77 10.15 -1.16 -1.50
N ASN A 78 9.04 -1.87 -1.36
CA ASN A 78 8.92 -3.28 -1.74
C ASN A 78 8.93 -3.52 -3.27
N VAL A 79 8.63 -2.52 -4.09
CA VAL A 79 8.53 -2.66 -5.56
C VAL A 79 9.66 -1.95 -6.33
N THR A 80 10.61 -1.33 -5.65
CA THR A 80 11.74 -0.59 -6.25
C THR A 80 12.57 -1.39 -7.25
N GLY A 81 12.62 -2.71 -7.14
CA GLY A 81 13.35 -3.59 -8.06
C GLY A 81 12.53 -4.22 -9.18
N ALA A 82 11.27 -3.82 -9.39
CA ALA A 82 10.40 -4.40 -10.42
C ALA A 82 10.65 -3.79 -11.81
N ASP A 83 10.74 -4.63 -12.85
CA ASP A 83 10.84 -4.18 -14.25
C ASP A 83 9.52 -3.66 -14.79
N GLU A 84 8.40 -4.22 -14.33
CA GLU A 84 7.06 -3.82 -14.76
C GLU A 84 6.17 -3.70 -13.54
N LEU A 85 5.42 -2.59 -13.46
CA LEU A 85 4.53 -2.32 -12.34
C LEU A 85 3.09 -2.19 -12.83
N TYR A 86 2.17 -2.91 -12.22
CA TYR A 86 0.73 -2.77 -12.44
C TYR A 86 0.06 -2.34 -11.14
N ILE A 87 -0.67 -1.23 -11.14
CA ILE A 87 -1.30 -0.70 -9.93
C ILE A 87 -2.81 -0.77 -10.11
N PHE A 88 -3.53 -1.29 -9.12
CA PHE A 88 -4.99 -1.31 -9.17
C PHE A 88 -5.62 -1.25 -7.78
N GLY A 89 -6.88 -0.81 -7.70
CA GLY A 89 -7.61 -0.77 -6.43
C GLY A 89 -8.83 0.15 -6.42
N PRO A 90 -9.69 0.03 -5.40
CA PRO A 90 -10.97 0.74 -5.35
C PRO A 90 -10.78 2.21 -5.00
N ALA A 91 -9.78 2.52 -4.19
CA ALA A 91 -9.59 3.84 -3.60
C ALA A 91 -8.87 4.84 -4.54
N GLU A 92 -8.92 6.13 -4.17
CA GLU A 92 -8.03 7.19 -4.70
C GLU A 92 -6.56 6.99 -4.30
N THR A 93 -6.29 6.06 -3.38
CA THR A 93 -4.95 5.69 -2.93
C THR A 93 -4.04 5.28 -4.09
N LYS A 94 -4.60 4.65 -5.15
CA LYS A 94 -3.85 4.33 -6.37
C LYS A 94 -3.26 5.56 -7.06
N THR A 95 -4.03 6.65 -7.13
CA THR A 95 -3.60 7.90 -7.75
C THR A 95 -2.52 8.57 -6.90
N LYS A 96 -2.67 8.53 -5.57
CA LYS A 96 -1.63 9.01 -4.65
C LYS A 96 -0.34 8.19 -4.77
N LEU A 97 -0.45 6.87 -4.90
CA LEU A 97 0.68 5.98 -5.12
C LEU A 97 1.38 6.31 -6.45
N GLU A 98 0.63 6.47 -7.53
CA GLU A 98 1.17 6.86 -8.83
C GLU A 98 1.90 8.21 -8.75
N GLN A 99 1.30 9.23 -8.13
CA GLN A 99 1.94 10.53 -7.94
C GLN A 99 3.23 10.41 -7.13
N LYS A 100 3.21 9.62 -6.05
CA LYS A 100 4.36 9.37 -5.19
C LYS A 100 5.50 8.68 -5.95
N ILE A 101 5.20 7.65 -6.74
CA ILE A 101 6.15 6.96 -7.64
C ILE A 101 6.71 7.93 -8.67
N ASN A 102 5.85 8.79 -9.25
CA ASN A 102 6.26 9.80 -10.21
C ASN A 102 7.15 10.89 -9.61
N SER A 103 6.98 11.22 -8.34
CA SER A 103 7.87 12.12 -7.60
C SER A 103 9.18 11.44 -7.20
N GLU A 104 9.13 10.15 -6.85
CA GLU A 104 10.29 9.34 -6.44
C GLU A 104 10.94 8.57 -7.62
N LYS A 105 10.81 9.09 -8.85
CA LYS A 105 11.35 8.52 -10.11
C LYS A 105 12.82 8.10 -10.07
N SER A 106 13.60 8.60 -9.11
CA SER A 106 15.00 8.19 -8.91
C SER A 106 15.15 6.79 -8.30
N THR A 107 14.13 6.28 -7.62
CA THR A 107 14.20 5.04 -6.82
C THR A 107 13.47 3.87 -7.50
N ILE A 108 12.48 4.16 -8.34
CA ILE A 108 11.74 3.14 -9.10
C ILE A 108 12.09 3.33 -10.58
N ALA A 109 12.82 2.38 -11.15
CA ALA A 109 13.22 2.42 -12.55
C ALA A 109 12.03 2.33 -13.53
N SER A 110 10.90 1.79 -13.07
CA SER A 110 9.74 1.49 -13.92
C SER A 110 8.49 2.29 -13.56
N LYS A 111 8.02 3.05 -14.55
CA LYS A 111 6.69 3.67 -14.50
C LYS A 111 5.61 2.59 -14.41
N PRO A 112 4.50 2.85 -13.71
CA PRO A 112 3.35 1.96 -13.76
C PRO A 112 2.89 1.77 -15.20
N LYS A 113 2.81 0.52 -15.63
CA LYS A 113 2.37 0.09 -16.96
C LYS A 113 0.87 0.32 -17.14
N SER A 114 0.10 0.27 -16.05
CA SER A 114 -1.32 0.60 -16.02
C SER A 114 -1.76 0.88 -14.58
N VAL A 115 -2.74 1.77 -14.45
CA VAL A 115 -3.41 2.12 -13.18
C VAL A 115 -4.91 1.89 -13.38
N GLU A 116 -5.49 0.91 -12.71
CA GLU A 116 -6.91 0.56 -12.88
C GLU A 116 -7.71 0.71 -11.58
N THR A 117 -8.96 1.15 -11.72
CA THR A 117 -9.93 1.04 -10.62
C THR A 117 -10.46 -0.38 -10.56
N SER A 118 -10.57 -0.94 -9.36
CA SER A 118 -11.15 -2.27 -9.18
C SER A 118 -11.80 -2.36 -7.81
N ASP A 119 -12.89 -3.10 -7.68
CA ASP A 119 -13.54 -3.31 -6.40
C ASP A 119 -12.65 -4.07 -5.39
N SER A 120 -13.14 -4.16 -4.15
CA SER A 120 -12.53 -4.99 -3.11
C SER A 120 -12.45 -6.44 -3.58
N MET A 121 -11.23 -6.98 -3.61
CA MET A 121 -10.93 -8.32 -4.09
C MET A 121 -10.17 -9.10 -3.02
N THR A 122 -10.31 -10.42 -3.06
CA THR A 122 -9.51 -11.34 -2.23
C THR A 122 -8.10 -11.51 -2.81
N GLU A 123 -7.17 -11.98 -1.99
CA GLU A 123 -5.79 -12.24 -2.42
C GLU A 123 -5.71 -13.11 -3.69
N ASN A 124 -6.49 -14.20 -3.74
CA ASN A 124 -6.55 -15.08 -4.92
C ASN A 124 -7.07 -14.35 -6.17
N GLN A 125 -8.07 -13.47 -6.04
CA GLN A 125 -8.57 -12.66 -7.15
C GLN A 125 -7.53 -11.64 -7.62
N ILE A 126 -6.80 -11.04 -6.69
CA ILE A 126 -5.69 -10.11 -6.97
C ILE A 126 -4.61 -10.84 -7.77
N VAL A 127 -4.16 -12.00 -7.31
CA VAL A 127 -3.16 -12.82 -8.01
C VAL A 127 -3.65 -13.22 -9.41
N ALA A 128 -4.90 -13.69 -9.53
CA ALA A 128 -5.49 -14.06 -10.81
C ALA A 128 -5.53 -12.87 -11.79
N LYS A 129 -5.91 -11.68 -11.31
CA LYS A 129 -5.96 -10.46 -12.12
C LYS A 129 -4.58 -10.01 -12.57
N VAL A 130 -3.58 -10.08 -11.68
CA VAL A 130 -2.18 -9.76 -12.02
C VAL A 130 -1.66 -10.73 -13.07
N LYS A 131 -1.86 -12.04 -12.88
CA LYS A 131 -1.50 -13.06 -13.88
C LYS A 131 -2.18 -12.79 -15.21
N GLN A 132 -3.49 -12.56 -15.21
CA GLN A 132 -4.25 -12.28 -16.43
C GLN A 132 -3.74 -11.04 -17.16
N PHE A 133 -3.41 -9.95 -16.44
CA PHE A 133 -2.87 -8.73 -17.03
C PHE A 133 -1.54 -8.97 -17.74
N TYR A 134 -0.64 -9.74 -17.14
CA TYR A 134 0.67 -10.04 -17.73
C TYR A 134 0.61 -11.15 -18.79
N SER A 135 -0.30 -12.12 -18.66
CA SER A 135 -0.55 -13.15 -19.68
C SER A 135 -1.22 -12.60 -20.93
N GLN A 136 -2.08 -11.58 -20.83
CA GLN A 136 -2.69 -10.93 -22.00
C GLN A 136 -1.73 -9.98 -22.74
N LYS A 137 -0.61 -9.57 -22.11
CA LYS A 137 0.39 -8.67 -22.69
C LYS A 137 1.68 -9.36 -23.13
N GLN A 138 1.75 -10.69 -23.11
CA GLN A 138 2.83 -11.48 -23.71
C GLN A 138 2.59 -11.68 -25.21
#